data_AF-A0A934QHX6-F1
#
_entry.id   AF-A0A934QHX6-F1
#
_cell.length_a   1.000
_cell.length_b   1.000
_cell.length_c   1.000
_cell.angle_alpha   90.00
_cell.angle_beta   90.00
_cell.angle_gamma   90.00
#
_symmetry.space_group_name_H-M   'P 1'
#
loop_
_entity.id
_entity.type
_entity.pdbx_description
1 polymer ?
#
loop_
_entity_poly.entity_id
_entity_poly.type
_entity_poly.pdbx_seq_one_letter_code
_entity_poly.pdbx_strand_id
1 'polypeptide(L)'
;MKRLLTTASLALAMATLAGLPTGSARADEAPAATGDVPAAELQEARGLMKAFATRLMGELQNGIEDGGPAHAIGVCGAVAPAIAGSVSDQGGWAIGRTALKVRNPRNSPSVRERAVLMDFQQRHAAGEDFKNMESAAIIEEGNRRYLHYMKAIPTQDLCLACHGSDVAPEVQQAIHARYPADAATGFALGELRGAFTFVKPLTPN
;
A
#
# COMPACT_ATOMS: atom_id res chain seq x y z
N MET A 1 46.05 -62.60 52.07
CA MET A 1 47.26 -62.77 51.23
C MET A 1 46.90 -62.46 49.79
N LYS A 2 47.81 -61.77 49.09
CA LYS A 2 47.85 -61.41 47.66
C LYS A 2 46.93 -60.29 47.18
N ARG A 3 47.59 -59.13 47.02
CA ARG A 3 47.25 -57.96 46.22
C ARG A 3 47.06 -58.35 44.75
N LEU A 4 46.28 -57.58 43.99
CA LEU A 4 46.68 -57.08 42.68
C LEU A 4 45.88 -55.81 42.35
N LEU A 5 46.58 -54.73 42.03
CA LEU A 5 46.04 -53.48 41.52
C LEU A 5 45.72 -53.63 40.03
N THR A 6 44.61 -53.02 39.59
CA THR A 6 44.38 -52.70 38.18
C THR A 6 43.78 -51.31 38.08
N THR A 7 44.55 -50.42 37.45
CA THR A 7 44.19 -49.07 37.00
C THR A 7 43.34 -49.16 35.73
N ALA A 8 42.26 -48.38 35.61
CA ALA A 8 41.67 -48.05 34.31
C ALA A 8 40.81 -46.77 34.38
N SER A 9 41.43 -45.69 33.91
CA SER A 9 40.93 -44.59 33.08
C SER A 9 39.50 -44.06 33.24
N LEU A 10 39.45 -42.82 33.70
CA LEU A 10 38.36 -41.86 33.62
C LEU A 10 38.10 -41.48 32.14
N ALA A 11 36.95 -41.86 31.58
CA ALA A 11 36.49 -41.36 30.27
C ALA A 11 35.40 -40.29 30.50
N LEU A 12 35.78 -39.02 30.29
CA LEU A 12 34.87 -37.88 30.33
C LEU A 12 34.08 -37.82 29.01
N ALA A 13 32.81 -38.22 29.04
CA ALA A 13 31.92 -38.10 27.89
C ALA A 13 31.52 -36.62 27.69
N MET A 14 32.13 -35.96 26.70
CA MET A 14 31.63 -34.67 26.20
C MET A 14 30.35 -34.89 25.40
N ALA A 15 29.20 -34.56 26.00
CA ALA A 15 27.94 -34.43 25.29
C ALA A 15 27.96 -33.17 24.42
N THR A 16 28.16 -33.34 23.12
CA THR A 16 27.99 -32.27 22.13
C THR A 16 26.50 -31.97 21.98
N LEU A 17 26.04 -30.82 22.50
CA LEU A 17 24.73 -30.27 22.15
C LEU A 17 24.74 -29.92 20.65
N ALA A 18 24.06 -30.73 19.84
CA ALA A 18 23.73 -30.38 18.47
C ALA A 18 22.69 -29.25 18.50
N GLY A 19 23.13 -28.03 18.20
CA GLY A 19 22.24 -26.89 17.97
C GLY A 19 21.40 -27.13 16.71
N LEU A 20 20.09 -27.20 16.87
CA LEU A 20 19.14 -27.21 15.76
C LEU A 20 19.12 -25.83 15.10
N PRO A 21 19.18 -25.72 13.76
CA PRO A 21 19.08 -24.43 13.09
C PRO A 21 17.64 -23.93 13.18
N THR A 22 17.43 -22.81 13.87
CA THR A 22 16.16 -22.07 13.88
C THR A 22 15.99 -21.32 12.57
N GLY A 23 15.68 -22.05 11.50
CA GLY A 23 15.24 -21.48 10.23
C GLY A 23 13.77 -21.07 10.31
N SER A 24 13.46 -19.97 11.00
CA SER A 24 12.13 -19.37 10.94
C SER A 24 12.05 -18.46 9.71
N ALA A 25 11.52 -18.96 8.59
CA ALA A 25 11.14 -18.13 7.47
C ALA A 25 10.03 -17.15 7.94
N ARG A 26 10.31 -15.86 7.95
CA ARG A 26 9.32 -14.82 8.26
C ARG A 26 8.39 -14.68 7.06
N ALA A 27 7.15 -15.13 7.19
CA ALA A 27 6.11 -14.97 6.17
C ALA A 27 5.56 -13.52 6.07
N ASP A 28 6.04 -12.60 6.90
CA ASP A 28 5.50 -11.23 7.03
C ASP A 28 6.41 -10.14 6.44
N GLU A 29 7.54 -10.49 5.82
CA GLU A 29 8.46 -9.48 5.28
C GLU A 29 8.14 -9.19 3.81
N ALA A 30 7.89 -7.91 3.48
CA ALA A 30 7.67 -7.50 2.10
C ALA A 30 8.95 -7.78 1.28
N PRO A 31 8.85 -8.35 0.07
CA PRO A 31 10.02 -8.65 -0.73
C PRO A 31 10.85 -7.38 -0.98
N ALA A 32 12.18 -7.48 -0.90
CA ALA A 32 13.06 -6.35 -1.10
C ALA A 32 12.99 -5.80 -2.53
N ALA A 33 13.25 -4.50 -2.69
CA ALA A 33 13.43 -3.89 -4.01
C ALA A 33 14.73 -4.38 -4.65
N THR A 34 14.73 -4.66 -5.96
CA THR A 34 15.91 -5.13 -6.69
C THR A 34 16.26 -4.24 -7.89
N GLY A 35 17.52 -3.84 -7.99
CA GLY A 35 18.02 -3.04 -9.12
C GLY A 35 17.42 -1.63 -9.25
N ASP A 36 17.82 -0.94 -10.31
CA ASP A 36 17.40 0.43 -10.58
C ASP A 36 16.07 0.47 -11.34
N VAL A 37 15.18 1.39 -10.93
CA VAL A 37 13.92 1.66 -11.64
C VAL A 37 14.21 2.34 -12.98
N PRO A 38 13.76 1.77 -14.11
CA PRO A 38 13.89 2.40 -15.41
C PRO A 38 13.24 3.78 -15.47
N ALA A 39 13.98 4.78 -15.95
CA ALA A 39 13.52 6.17 -15.97
C ALA A 39 12.30 6.38 -16.89
N ALA A 40 12.20 5.63 -17.99
CA ALA A 40 11.09 5.74 -18.94
C ALA A 40 9.78 5.26 -18.31
N GLU A 41 9.78 4.09 -17.68
CA GLU A 41 8.63 3.51 -17.00
C GLU A 41 8.21 4.31 -15.77
N LEU A 42 9.17 4.89 -15.04
CA LEU A 42 8.86 5.81 -13.95
C LEU A 42 8.16 7.08 -14.46
N GLN A 43 8.63 7.64 -15.58
CA GLN A 43 7.99 8.81 -16.20
C GLN A 43 6.60 8.48 -16.73
N GLU A 44 6.41 7.29 -17.31
CA GLU A 44 5.11 6.76 -17.72
C GLU A 44 4.16 6.64 -16.52
N ALA A 45 4.60 6.03 -15.42
CA ALA A 45 3.80 5.89 -14.20
C ALA A 45 3.33 7.23 -13.64
N ARG A 46 4.21 8.24 -13.59
CA ARG A 46 3.87 9.60 -13.17
C ARG A 46 2.82 10.24 -14.10
N GLY A 47 2.93 10.01 -15.40
CA GLY A 47 1.97 10.48 -16.40
C GLY A 47 0.58 9.86 -16.20
N LEU A 48 0.52 8.53 -16.08
CA LEU A 48 -0.72 7.79 -15.83
C LEU A 48 -1.35 8.17 -14.49
N MET A 49 -0.53 8.38 -13.45
CA MET A 49 -0.99 8.88 -12.16
C MET A 49 -1.68 10.23 -12.28
N LYS A 50 -1.07 11.18 -12.99
CA LYS A 50 -1.69 12.49 -13.22
C LYS A 50 -3.01 12.37 -13.98
N ALA A 51 -3.05 11.56 -15.05
CA ALA A 51 -4.27 11.34 -15.83
C ALA A 51 -5.39 10.71 -14.99
N PHE A 52 -5.06 9.68 -14.21
CA PHE A 52 -5.99 8.99 -13.32
C PHE A 52 -6.54 9.93 -12.24
N ALA A 53 -5.66 10.68 -11.57
CA ALA A 53 -6.03 11.62 -10.53
C ALA A 53 -6.94 12.74 -11.06
N THR A 54 -6.60 13.33 -12.21
CA THR A 54 -7.41 14.39 -12.84
C THR A 54 -8.80 13.88 -13.18
N ARG A 55 -8.92 12.73 -13.85
CA ARG A 55 -10.23 12.19 -14.24
C ARG A 55 -11.06 11.82 -13.02
N LEU A 56 -10.46 11.19 -12.02
CA LEU A 56 -11.15 10.83 -10.79
C LEU A 56 -11.67 12.06 -10.03
N MET A 57 -10.87 13.13 -9.96
CA MET A 57 -11.30 14.38 -9.33
C MET A 57 -12.40 15.09 -10.11
N GLY A 58 -12.35 15.07 -11.44
CA GLY A 58 -13.42 15.61 -12.28
C GLY A 58 -14.75 14.88 -12.06
N GLU A 59 -14.75 13.55 -12.04
CA GLU A 59 -15.95 12.75 -11.77
C GLU A 59 -16.51 12.98 -10.35
N LEU A 60 -15.63 13.19 -9.37
CA LEU A 60 -16.04 13.56 -8.02
C LEU A 60 -16.72 14.93 -8.00
N GLN A 61 -16.12 15.94 -8.65
CA GLN A 61 -16.67 17.29 -8.72
C GLN A 61 -18.04 17.28 -9.40
N ASN A 62 -18.16 16.64 -10.57
CA ASN A 62 -19.43 16.49 -11.27
C ASN A 62 -20.49 15.82 -10.39
N GLY A 63 -20.13 14.71 -9.72
CA GLY A 63 -21.07 14.01 -8.83
C GLY A 63 -21.54 14.84 -7.63
N ILE A 64 -20.72 15.77 -7.16
CA ILE A 64 -21.07 16.74 -6.10
C ILE A 64 -21.94 17.86 -6.66
N GLU A 65 -21.63 18.38 -7.84
CA GLU A 65 -22.44 19.41 -8.51
C GLU A 65 -23.85 18.90 -8.85
N ASP A 66 -23.97 17.65 -9.27
CA ASP A 66 -25.24 17.04 -9.68
C ASP A 66 -26.23 16.80 -8.52
N GLY A 67 -25.72 16.51 -7.32
CA GLY A 67 -26.58 16.02 -6.22
C GLY A 67 -25.99 16.12 -4.82
N GLY A 68 -24.91 16.89 -4.65
CA GLY A 68 -24.21 17.06 -3.39
C GLY A 68 -23.31 15.89 -2.97
N PRO A 69 -22.57 16.03 -1.85
CA PRO A 69 -21.61 15.02 -1.41
C PRO A 69 -22.22 13.64 -1.14
N ALA A 70 -23.46 13.58 -0.67
CA ALA A 70 -24.15 12.31 -0.42
C ALA A 70 -24.38 11.49 -1.72
N HIS A 71 -24.67 12.17 -2.83
CA HIS A 71 -24.82 11.55 -4.15
C HIS A 71 -23.46 11.05 -4.69
N ALA A 72 -22.41 11.86 -4.54
CA ALA A 72 -21.07 11.55 -5.02
C ALA A 72 -20.42 10.30 -4.41
N ILE A 73 -20.87 9.85 -3.22
CA ILE A 73 -20.37 8.61 -2.58
C ILE A 73 -20.55 7.38 -3.49
N GLY A 74 -21.65 7.32 -4.24
CA GLY A 74 -21.92 6.23 -5.19
C GLY A 74 -20.97 6.25 -6.40
N VAL A 75 -20.65 7.45 -6.88
CA VAL A 75 -19.80 7.69 -8.05
C VAL A 75 -18.39 7.15 -7.80
N CYS A 76 -17.78 7.47 -6.66
CA CYS A 76 -16.40 7.07 -6.37
C CYS A 76 -16.17 5.54 -6.27
N GLY A 77 -17.20 4.76 -5.94
CA GLY A 77 -17.13 3.30 -5.85
C GLY A 77 -17.27 2.60 -7.21
N ALA A 78 -18.10 3.15 -8.10
CA ALA A 78 -18.40 2.60 -9.42
C ALA A 78 -17.45 3.11 -10.52
N VAL A 79 -17.09 4.40 -10.47
CA VAL A 79 -16.35 5.07 -11.53
C VAL A 79 -14.85 4.84 -11.43
N ALA A 80 -14.29 4.75 -10.21
CA ALA A 80 -12.84 4.59 -10.04
C ALA A 80 -12.28 3.31 -10.71
N PRO A 81 -12.92 2.12 -10.61
CA PRO A 81 -12.49 0.94 -11.36
C PRO A 81 -12.57 1.11 -12.88
N ALA A 82 -13.60 1.80 -13.39
CA ALA A 82 -13.77 2.05 -14.83
C ALA A 82 -12.70 3.00 -15.38
N ILE A 83 -12.38 4.08 -14.64
CA ILE A 83 -11.25 4.95 -14.96
C ILE A 83 -9.95 4.14 -14.93
N ALA A 84 -9.77 3.30 -13.90
CA ALA A 84 -8.54 2.52 -13.75
C ALA A 84 -8.34 1.59 -14.95
N GLY A 85 -9.38 0.87 -15.38
CA GLY A 85 -9.34 0.05 -16.61
C GLY A 85 -8.97 0.87 -17.84
N SER A 86 -9.67 1.99 -18.08
CA SER A 86 -9.42 2.87 -19.23
C SER A 86 -8.00 3.45 -19.28
N VAL A 87 -7.37 3.72 -18.13
CA VAL A 87 -5.97 4.20 -18.05
C VAL A 87 -4.99 3.02 -18.15
N SER A 88 -5.36 1.84 -17.65
CA SER A 88 -4.56 0.62 -17.67
C SER A 88 -4.35 0.06 -19.08
N ASP A 89 -5.40 0.15 -19.92
CA ASP A 89 -5.40 -0.34 -21.31
C ASP A 89 -4.34 0.31 -22.20
N GLN A 90 -3.75 1.44 -21.77
CA GLN A 90 -2.79 2.21 -22.57
C GLN A 90 -1.32 1.83 -22.34
N GLY A 91 -1.00 1.00 -21.33
CA GLY A 91 0.41 0.75 -20.97
C GLY A 91 0.72 -0.53 -20.19
N GLY A 92 -0.24 -1.43 -20.02
CA GLY A 92 -0.03 -2.70 -19.29
C GLY A 92 0.16 -2.54 -17.78
N TRP A 93 -0.27 -1.39 -17.25
CA TRP A 93 -0.25 -1.09 -15.82
C TRP A 93 -1.54 -1.60 -15.16
N ALA A 94 -1.43 -2.26 -14.01
CA ALA A 94 -2.55 -2.40 -13.09
C ALA A 94 -2.61 -1.17 -12.19
N ILE A 95 -3.74 -0.47 -12.20
CA ILE A 95 -3.92 0.82 -11.51
C ILE A 95 -4.96 0.70 -10.41
N GLY A 96 -4.68 1.28 -9.25
CA GLY A 96 -5.60 1.23 -8.11
C GLY A 96 -5.42 2.35 -7.09
N ARG A 97 -6.15 2.21 -5.99
CA ARG A 97 -6.05 3.05 -4.80
C ARG A 97 -5.95 2.18 -3.57
N THR A 98 -5.18 2.63 -2.60
CA THR A 98 -5.01 1.96 -1.31
C THR A 98 -4.91 2.97 -0.17
N ALA A 99 -5.19 2.54 1.07
CA ALA A 99 -5.09 3.41 2.25
C ALA A 99 -4.93 2.60 3.54
N LEU A 100 -4.35 3.23 4.58
CA LEU A 100 -4.36 2.64 5.93
C LEU A 100 -5.78 2.65 6.54
N LYS A 101 -6.58 3.66 6.20
CA LYS A 101 -8.00 3.82 6.57
C LYS A 101 -8.86 3.75 5.31
N VAL A 102 -9.48 2.59 5.07
CA VAL A 102 -10.22 2.32 3.84
C VAL A 102 -11.72 2.58 3.99
N ARG A 103 -12.34 3.06 2.90
CA ARG A 103 -13.80 3.13 2.77
C ARG A 103 -14.37 1.87 2.14
N ASN A 104 -13.74 1.45 1.05
CA ASN A 104 -14.05 0.18 0.40
C ASN A 104 -13.00 -0.84 0.86
N PRO A 105 -13.39 -1.96 1.51
CA PRO A 105 -12.46 -3.00 1.93
C PRO A 105 -11.57 -3.56 0.81
N ARG A 106 -12.02 -3.49 -0.45
CA ARG A 106 -11.23 -3.89 -1.62
C ARG A 106 -9.99 -3.03 -1.87
N ASN A 107 -9.90 -1.86 -1.25
CA ASN A 107 -8.74 -0.98 -1.31
C ASN A 107 -7.76 -1.21 -0.14
N SER A 108 -7.89 -2.33 0.58
CA SER A 108 -6.96 -2.68 1.64
C SER A 108 -5.56 -2.90 1.07
N PRO A 109 -4.51 -2.36 1.70
CA PRO A 109 -3.16 -2.50 1.20
C PRO A 109 -2.66 -3.93 1.35
N SER A 110 -1.90 -4.38 0.36
CA SER A 110 -0.95 -5.47 0.54
C SER A 110 0.09 -5.14 1.63
N VAL A 111 0.84 -6.14 2.10
CA VAL A 111 1.93 -5.94 3.08
C VAL A 111 2.92 -4.87 2.60
N ARG A 112 3.28 -4.89 1.31
CA ARG A 112 4.17 -3.90 0.70
C ARG A 112 3.57 -2.51 0.67
N GLU A 113 2.35 -2.37 0.17
CA GLU A 113 1.69 -1.06 0.09
C GLU A 113 1.52 -0.44 1.46
N ARG A 114 1.25 -1.26 2.49
CA ARG A 114 1.20 -0.82 3.88
C ARG A 114 2.56 -0.29 4.34
N ALA A 115 3.65 -0.98 4.03
CA ALA A 115 5.00 -0.52 4.37
C ALA A 115 5.31 0.85 3.73
N VAL A 116 4.96 1.04 2.44
CA VAL A 116 5.12 2.33 1.75
C VAL A 116 4.25 3.43 2.38
N LEU A 117 3.00 3.13 2.73
CA LEU A 117 2.12 4.09 3.40
C LEU A 117 2.65 4.50 4.78
N MET A 118 3.28 3.56 5.50
CA MET A 118 3.93 3.83 6.79
C MET A 118 5.22 4.66 6.61
N ASP A 119 6.01 4.38 5.58
CA ASP A 119 7.18 5.21 5.22
C ASP A 119 6.76 6.65 4.91
N PHE A 120 5.70 6.85 4.13
CA PHE A 120 5.16 8.18 3.87
C PHE A 120 4.79 8.92 5.17
N GLN A 121 4.11 8.24 6.11
CA GLN A 121 3.79 8.82 7.42
C GLN A 121 5.04 9.21 8.20
N GLN A 122 6.08 8.36 8.21
CA GLN A 122 7.34 8.64 8.88
C GLN A 122 8.08 9.83 8.26
N ARG A 123 8.17 9.89 6.92
CA ARG A 123 8.77 11.02 6.20
C ARG A 123 8.03 12.32 6.45
N HIS A 124 6.70 12.24 6.58
CA HIS A 124 5.89 13.42 6.91
C HIS A 124 6.16 13.92 8.33
N ALA A 125 6.26 13.02 9.30
CA ALA A 125 6.68 13.36 10.66
C ALA A 125 8.09 13.97 10.70
N ALA A 126 8.95 13.65 9.71
CA ALA A 126 10.27 14.26 9.53
C ALA A 126 10.25 15.60 8.75
N GLY A 127 9.07 16.11 8.36
CA GLY A 127 8.90 17.43 7.75
C GLY A 127 8.72 17.43 6.23
N GLU A 128 8.65 16.28 5.58
CA GLU A 128 8.38 16.21 4.15
C GLU A 128 6.87 16.31 3.84
N ASP A 129 6.51 17.02 2.77
CA ASP A 129 5.11 17.16 2.35
C ASP A 129 4.65 15.94 1.54
N PHE A 130 3.53 15.32 1.95
CA PHE A 130 2.91 14.19 1.22
C PHE A 130 2.70 14.47 -0.27
N LYS A 131 2.46 15.73 -0.67
CA LYS A 131 2.27 16.08 -2.08
C LYS A 131 3.49 15.73 -2.93
N ASN A 132 4.69 15.73 -2.34
CA ASN A 132 5.95 15.41 -3.02
C ASN A 132 6.33 13.93 -2.94
N MET A 133 5.64 13.15 -2.10
CA MET A 133 6.01 11.76 -1.85
C MET A 133 5.51 10.81 -2.93
N GLU A 134 6.44 10.03 -3.45
CA GLU A 134 6.22 8.85 -4.27
C GLU A 134 7.22 7.75 -3.87
N SER A 135 6.93 6.53 -4.27
CA SER A 135 7.79 5.35 -4.11
C SER A 135 7.77 4.57 -5.42
N ALA A 136 8.94 4.11 -5.86
CA ALA A 136 9.09 3.25 -7.02
C ALA A 136 10.08 2.13 -6.69
N ALA A 137 9.73 0.88 -6.96
CA ALA A 137 10.59 -0.26 -6.68
C ALA A 137 10.32 -1.40 -7.67
N ILE A 138 11.36 -2.12 -8.07
CA ILE A 138 11.21 -3.36 -8.82
C ILE A 138 11.19 -4.53 -7.86
N ILE A 139 10.20 -5.38 -8.04
CA ILE A 139 9.91 -6.50 -7.17
C ILE A 139 9.99 -7.79 -7.98
N GLU A 140 10.71 -8.76 -7.43
CA GLU A 140 10.82 -10.10 -8.00
C GLU A 140 9.78 -11.02 -7.35
N GLU A 141 8.95 -11.64 -8.18
CA GLU A 141 8.02 -12.68 -7.77
C GLU A 141 8.29 -13.93 -8.62
N GLY A 142 9.10 -14.84 -8.07
CA GLY A 142 9.62 -15.97 -8.82
C GLY A 142 10.52 -15.52 -9.97
N ASN A 143 10.16 -15.87 -11.20
CA ASN A 143 10.90 -15.46 -12.40
C ASN A 143 10.34 -14.19 -13.07
N ARG A 144 9.39 -13.50 -12.43
CA ARG A 144 8.75 -12.29 -12.96
C ARG A 144 9.24 -11.08 -12.19
N ARG A 145 9.40 -9.97 -12.91
CA ARG A 145 9.74 -8.67 -12.35
C ARG A 145 8.58 -7.71 -12.52
N TYR A 146 8.30 -6.92 -11.51
CA TYR A 146 7.25 -5.91 -11.54
C TYR A 146 7.79 -4.58 -11.06
N LEU A 147 7.51 -3.51 -11.80
CA LEU A 147 7.67 -2.17 -11.29
C LEU A 147 6.42 -1.79 -10.50
N HIS A 148 6.59 -1.54 -9.21
CA HIS A 148 5.58 -0.96 -8.33
C HIS A 148 5.85 0.53 -8.18
N TYR A 149 4.85 1.35 -8.46
CA TYR A 149 4.86 2.79 -8.25
C TYR A 149 3.69 3.19 -7.35
N MET A 150 3.94 4.05 -6.37
CA MET A 150 2.93 4.61 -5.49
C MET A 150 3.10 6.11 -5.35
N LYS A 151 1.98 6.83 -5.37
CA LYS A 151 1.93 8.28 -5.13
C LYS A 151 1.01 8.59 -3.96
N ALA A 152 1.53 9.28 -2.94
CA ALA A 152 0.73 9.71 -1.79
C ALA A 152 -0.38 10.69 -2.20
N ILE A 153 -1.54 10.54 -1.55
CA ILE A 153 -2.73 11.38 -1.72
C ILE A 153 -2.97 12.13 -0.40
N PRO A 154 -2.53 13.39 -0.29
CA PRO A 154 -2.95 14.24 0.83
C PRO A 154 -4.41 14.66 0.67
N THR A 155 -5.11 14.87 1.79
CA THR A 155 -6.45 15.48 1.81
C THR A 155 -6.39 16.95 1.41
N GLN A 156 -7.41 17.38 0.67
CA GLN A 156 -7.72 18.77 0.35
C GLN A 156 -9.10 19.12 0.94
N ASP A 157 -9.49 20.40 0.92
CA ASP A 157 -10.76 20.87 1.51
C ASP A 157 -11.97 20.06 1.04
N LEU A 158 -12.08 19.82 -0.27
CA LEU A 158 -13.15 19.02 -0.86
C LEU A 158 -13.22 17.59 -0.29
N CYS A 159 -12.07 17.00 0.04
CA CYS A 159 -12.03 15.66 0.62
C CYS A 159 -12.72 15.61 1.98
N LEU A 160 -12.63 16.68 2.76
CA LEU A 160 -13.11 16.73 4.14
C LEU A 160 -14.62 16.69 4.24
N ALA A 161 -15.35 17.06 3.18
CA ALA A 161 -16.81 16.93 3.11
C ALA A 161 -17.30 15.48 3.35
N CYS A 162 -16.46 14.48 3.07
CA CYS A 162 -16.78 13.06 3.27
C CYS A 162 -15.75 12.29 4.12
N HIS A 163 -14.56 12.84 4.30
CA HIS A 163 -13.45 12.21 5.01
C HIS A 163 -13.06 12.95 6.31
N GLY A 164 -13.60 14.14 6.54
CA GLY A 164 -13.30 14.96 7.72
C GLY A 164 -13.84 14.38 9.03
N SER A 165 -13.57 15.08 10.13
CA SER A 165 -14.18 14.81 11.44
C SER A 165 -15.61 15.37 11.56
N ASP A 166 -15.91 16.43 10.82
CA ASP A 166 -17.22 17.08 10.80
C ASP A 166 -17.88 16.83 9.44
N VAL A 167 -18.63 15.72 9.35
CA VAL A 167 -19.31 15.29 8.13
C VAL A 167 -20.81 15.40 8.35
N ALA A 168 -21.52 16.00 7.40
CA ALA A 168 -22.96 16.21 7.53
C ALA A 168 -23.73 14.89 7.72
N PRO A 169 -24.79 14.85 8.56
CA PRO A 169 -25.49 13.60 8.89
C PRO A 169 -25.99 12.79 7.69
N GLU A 170 -26.48 13.46 6.65
CA GLU A 170 -26.95 12.83 5.41
C GLU A 170 -25.81 12.16 4.63
N VAL A 171 -24.60 12.73 4.67
CA VAL A 171 -23.41 12.16 4.05
C VAL A 171 -22.95 10.94 4.87
N GLN A 172 -22.95 11.05 6.20
CA GLN A 172 -22.63 9.91 7.08
C GLN A 172 -23.60 8.73 6.85
N GLN A 173 -24.90 9.01 6.74
CA GLN A 173 -25.92 8.00 6.47
C GLN A 173 -25.70 7.33 5.10
N ALA A 174 -25.41 8.13 4.06
CA ALA A 174 -25.13 7.63 2.73
C ALA A 174 -23.83 6.80 2.66
N ILE A 175 -22.81 7.16 3.46
CA ILE A 175 -21.59 6.37 3.63
C ILE A 175 -21.94 5.04 4.31
N HIS A 176 -22.58 5.06 5.47
CA HIS A 176 -22.88 3.85 6.25
C HIS A 176 -23.75 2.85 5.48
N ALA A 177 -24.74 3.34 4.74
CA ALA A 177 -25.60 2.51 3.90
C ALA A 177 -24.84 1.75 2.80
N ARG A 178 -23.76 2.33 2.27
CA ARG A 178 -22.96 1.75 1.17
C ARG A 178 -21.70 1.03 1.65
N TYR A 179 -21.14 1.50 2.75
CA TYR A 179 -19.87 1.05 3.32
C TYR A 179 -20.03 0.87 4.84
N PRO A 180 -20.68 -0.21 5.29
CA PRO A 180 -20.91 -0.45 6.72
C PRO A 180 -19.62 -0.59 7.55
N ALA A 181 -18.53 -0.97 6.89
CA ALA A 181 -17.18 -1.11 7.47
C ALA A 181 -16.26 0.08 7.13
N ASP A 182 -16.82 1.26 6.80
CA ASP A 182 -16.01 2.46 6.51
C ASP A 182 -15.13 2.84 7.71
N ALA A 183 -13.85 3.05 7.44
CA ALA A 183 -12.88 3.60 8.39
C ALA A 183 -12.29 4.94 7.92
N ALA A 184 -12.68 5.45 6.76
CA ALA A 184 -12.03 6.59 6.12
C ALA A 184 -12.59 7.95 6.57
N THR A 185 -12.82 8.17 7.86
CA THR A 185 -13.32 9.45 8.43
C THR A 185 -12.34 10.04 9.44
N GLY A 186 -12.59 11.27 9.88
CA GLY A 186 -11.78 11.93 10.90
C GLY A 186 -10.43 12.44 10.41
N PHE A 187 -10.29 12.72 9.12
CA PHE A 187 -9.08 13.32 8.57
C PHE A 187 -9.06 14.84 8.76
N ALA A 188 -7.87 15.41 8.95
CA ALA A 188 -7.62 16.84 8.84
C ALA A 188 -7.10 17.21 7.44
N LEU A 189 -7.03 18.51 7.13
CA LEU A 189 -6.44 19.02 5.89
C LEU A 189 -4.95 18.66 5.80
N GLY A 190 -4.50 18.16 4.66
CA GLY A 190 -3.10 17.79 4.42
C GLY A 190 -2.68 16.42 4.95
N GLU A 191 -3.56 15.68 5.63
CA GLU A 191 -3.26 14.32 6.09
C GLU A 191 -3.25 13.30 4.94
N LEU A 192 -2.55 12.17 5.14
CA LEU A 192 -2.50 11.09 4.16
C LEU A 192 -3.84 10.35 4.05
N ARG A 193 -4.61 10.67 3.00
CA ARG A 193 -5.83 9.94 2.68
C ARG A 193 -5.54 8.52 2.23
N GLY A 194 -4.43 8.30 1.54
CA GLY A 194 -4.03 7.02 0.96
C GLY A 194 -2.98 7.21 -0.14
N ALA A 195 -2.92 6.28 -1.08
CA ALA A 195 -2.04 6.37 -2.24
C ALA A 195 -2.73 5.83 -3.50
N PHE A 196 -2.33 6.37 -4.66
CA PHE A 196 -2.51 5.66 -5.92
C PHE A 196 -1.42 4.60 -6.05
N THR A 197 -1.75 3.43 -6.59
CA THR A 197 -0.85 2.29 -6.78
C THR A 197 -0.87 1.87 -8.25
N PHE A 198 0.31 1.59 -8.80
CA PHE A 198 0.54 1.26 -10.20
C PHE A 198 1.52 0.09 -10.25
N VAL A 199 1.17 -0.99 -10.93
CA VAL A 199 2.03 -2.17 -11.06
C VAL A 199 2.16 -2.56 -12.53
N LYS A 200 3.37 -2.64 -13.05
CA LYS A 200 3.65 -3.08 -14.43
C LYS A 200 4.57 -4.29 -14.44
N PRO A 201 4.23 -5.38 -15.13
CA PRO A 201 5.17 -6.45 -15.42
C PRO A 201 6.31 -5.90 -16.29
N LEU A 202 7.55 -6.14 -15.87
CA LEU A 202 8.73 -5.86 -16.68
C LEU A 202 9.07 -7.11 -17.50
N THR A 203 9.36 -6.92 -18.79
CA THR A 203 9.90 -8.00 -19.61
C THR A 203 11.24 -8.47 -19.04
N PRO A 204 11.52 -9.79 -19.04
CA PRO A 204 12.86 -10.28 -18.78
C PRO A 204 13.84 -9.66 -19.80
N ASN A 205 15.03 -9.27 -19.32
CA ASN A 205 16.15 -8.94 -20.21
C ASN A 205 16.65 -10.18 -20.94
#